data_AF-A0A931CFP1-F1
#
_entry.id   AF-A0A931CFP1-F1
#
_cell.length_a   1.000
_cell.length_b   1.000
_cell.length_c   1.000
_cell.angle_alpha   90.00
_cell.angle_beta   90.00
_cell.angle_gamma   90.00
#
_symmetry.space_group_name_H-M   'P 1'
#
loop_
_entity.id
_entity.type
_entity.pdbx_description
1 polymer ?
#
loop_
_entity_poly.entity_id
_entity_poly.type
_entity_poly.pdbx_seq_one_letter_code
_entity_poly.pdbx_strand_id
1 'polypeptide(L)'
;MITPAFGPVEGATPEVAAANMNSFLDDVREHAALNGEVRGYTPQTGEPVRRESLDADGRYGWAVEVNGKEVEVLMPGVEESLLRGLADTVPALRVNDEWAWWSGAVQSAVPLPG
;
A
#
# COMPACT_ATOMS: atom_id res chain seq x y z
N MET A 1 21.97 8.58 2.17
CA MET A 1 21.57 8.72 0.76
C MET A 1 20.06 8.56 0.75
N ILE A 2 19.31 9.58 0.34
CA ILE A 2 17.85 9.45 0.18
C ILE A 2 17.65 8.72 -1.15
N THR A 3 16.99 7.56 -1.14
CA THR A 3 16.68 6.82 -2.36
C THR A 3 15.63 7.60 -3.17
N PRO A 4 15.71 7.65 -4.51
CA PRO A 4 14.68 8.31 -5.32
C PRO A 4 13.27 7.78 -5.05
N ALA A 5 13.16 6.50 -4.68
CA ALA A 5 11.93 5.84 -4.24
C ALA A 5 11.14 6.60 -3.14
N PHE A 6 11.80 7.40 -2.29
CA PHE A 6 11.17 8.14 -1.19
C PHE A 6 10.95 9.63 -1.51
N GLY A 7 11.36 10.08 -2.69
CA GLY A 7 11.15 11.45 -3.15
C GLY A 7 9.74 11.69 -3.70
N PRO A 8 9.46 12.93 -4.15
CA PRO A 8 8.24 13.26 -4.86
C PRO A 8 8.02 12.43 -6.12
N VAL A 9 6.76 12.07 -6.37
CA VAL A 9 6.36 11.31 -7.55
C VAL A 9 5.83 12.27 -8.62
N GLU A 10 6.62 12.51 -9.66
CA GLU A 10 6.24 13.39 -10.76
C GLU A 10 5.12 12.77 -11.61
N GLY A 11 4.21 13.62 -12.11
CA GLY A 11 3.09 13.19 -12.95
C GLY A 11 2.01 12.39 -12.22
N ALA A 12 2.05 12.32 -10.89
CA ALA A 12 1.13 11.50 -10.12
C ALA A 12 -0.29 12.09 -10.06
N THR A 13 -1.31 11.26 -10.28
CA THR A 13 -2.73 11.67 -10.22
C THR A 13 -3.54 10.86 -9.20
N PRO A 14 -4.58 11.45 -8.57
CA PRO A 14 -5.41 10.74 -7.60
C PRO A 14 -6.21 9.60 -8.24
N GLU A 15 -6.59 9.72 -9.52
CA GLU A 15 -7.33 8.68 -10.23
C GLU A 15 -6.50 7.41 -10.43
N VAL A 16 -5.23 7.56 -10.81
CA VAL A 16 -4.30 6.44 -10.96
C VAL A 16 -4.00 5.82 -9.60
N ALA A 17 -3.80 6.65 -8.58
CA ALA A 17 -3.57 6.17 -7.22
C ALA A 17 -4.77 5.37 -6.68
N ALA A 18 -6.00 5.81 -6.96
CA ALA A 18 -7.22 5.08 -6.60
C ALA A 18 -7.33 3.72 -7.32
N ALA A 19 -6.97 3.66 -8.60
CA ALA A 19 -6.92 2.40 -9.34
C ALA A 19 -5.88 1.44 -8.73
N ASN A 20 -4.68 1.94 -8.45
CA ASN A 20 -3.61 1.18 -7.79
C ASN A 20 -4.03 0.69 -6.40
N MET A 21 -4.79 1.50 -5.64
CA MET A 21 -5.28 1.11 -4.32
C MET A 21 -6.19 -0.12 -4.38
N ASN A 22 -7.04 -0.23 -5.40
CA ASN A 22 -7.88 -1.40 -5.58
C ASN A 22 -7.02 -2.65 -5.88
N SER A 23 -6.08 -2.57 -6.82
CA SER A 23 -5.14 -3.66 -7.10
C SER A 23 -4.32 -4.07 -5.87
N PHE A 24 -3.88 -3.08 -5.08
CA PHE A 24 -3.15 -3.34 -3.84
C PHE A 24 -3.98 -4.10 -2.82
N LEU A 25 -5.27 -3.76 -2.65
CA LEU A 25 -6.14 -4.49 -1.73
C LEU A 25 -6.43 -5.91 -2.18
N ASP A 26 -6.54 -6.16 -3.48
CA ASP A 26 -6.70 -7.52 -3.99
C ASP A 26 -5.48 -8.38 -3.64
N ASP A 27 -4.28 -7.85 -3.80
CA ASP A 27 -3.04 -8.52 -3.36
C ASP A 27 -2.96 -8.70 -1.84
N VAL A 28 -3.40 -7.71 -1.05
CA VAL A 28 -3.46 -7.81 0.42
C VAL A 28 -4.41 -8.92 0.86
N ARG A 29 -5.58 -9.03 0.21
CA ARG A 29 -6.57 -10.08 0.46
C ARG A 29 -6.05 -11.46 0.05
N GLU A 30 -5.37 -11.56 -1.09
CA GLU A 30 -4.73 -12.79 -1.54
C GLU A 30 -3.63 -13.22 -0.55
N HIS A 31 -2.76 -12.28 -0.14
CA HIS A 31 -1.72 -12.55 0.84
C HIS A 31 -2.29 -12.97 2.20
N ALA A 32 -3.36 -12.32 2.66
CA ALA A 32 -4.08 -12.70 3.87
C ALA A 32 -4.66 -14.12 3.78
N ALA A 33 -5.23 -14.50 2.64
CA ALA A 33 -5.75 -15.85 2.40
C ALA A 33 -4.64 -16.92 2.47
N LEU A 34 -3.51 -16.69 1.79
CA LEU A 34 -2.33 -17.57 1.84
C LEU A 34 -1.79 -17.73 3.26
N ASN A 35 -1.68 -16.64 4.01
CA ASN A 35 -1.28 -16.68 5.41
C ASN A 35 -2.28 -17.46 6.27
N GLY A 36 -3.58 -17.38 5.97
CA GLY A 36 -4.63 -18.15 6.63
C GLY A 36 -4.51 -19.65 6.42
N GLU A 37 -4.15 -20.10 5.23
CA GLU A 37 -3.91 -21.53 4.95
C GLU A 37 -2.74 -22.08 5.79
N VAL A 38 -1.69 -21.28 5.98
CA VAL A 38 -0.49 -21.69 6.71
C VAL A 38 -0.65 -21.57 8.23
N ARG A 39 -1.34 -20.52 8.71
CA ARG A 39 -1.40 -20.14 10.13
C ARG A 39 -2.75 -20.40 10.80
N GLY A 40 -3.77 -20.80 10.04
CA GLY A 40 -5.12 -21.05 10.54
C GLY A 40 -5.93 -19.80 10.85
N TYR A 41 -5.47 -18.62 10.41
CA TYR A 41 -6.14 -17.34 10.63
C TYR A 41 -6.00 -16.44 9.39
N THR A 42 -7.13 -16.08 8.79
CA THR A 42 -7.21 -15.20 7.62
C THR A 42 -7.60 -13.79 8.06
N PRO A 43 -6.68 -12.81 7.95
CA PRO A 43 -6.99 -11.42 8.21
C PRO A 43 -8.18 -10.90 7.38
N GLN A 44 -9.11 -10.22 8.03
CA GLN A 44 -10.21 -9.51 7.38
C GLN A 44 -9.73 -8.13 6.96
N THR A 45 -9.94 -7.78 5.68
CA THR A 45 -9.60 -6.46 5.13
C THR A 45 -10.87 -5.75 4.69
N GLY A 46 -11.11 -4.57 5.24
CA GLY A 46 -12.24 -3.71 4.91
C GLY A 46 -12.02 -2.89 3.64
N GLU A 47 -12.98 -2.02 3.34
CA GLU A 47 -12.90 -1.11 2.19
C GLU A 47 -11.98 0.10 2.49
N PRO A 48 -11.25 0.61 1.49
CA PRO A 48 -10.38 1.75 1.67
C PRO A 48 -11.19 3.05 1.76
N VAL A 49 -10.90 3.87 2.76
CA VAL A 49 -11.48 5.21 2.92
C VAL A 49 -10.43 6.25 2.55
N ARG A 50 -10.71 7.06 1.52
CA ARG A 50 -9.81 8.13 1.09
C ARG A 50 -9.62 9.18 2.19
N ARG A 51 -8.37 9.57 2.46
CA ARG A 51 -7.98 10.61 3.43
C ARG A 51 -7.06 11.66 2.79
N GLU A 52 -7.65 12.74 2.28
CA GLU A 52 -6.89 13.82 1.61
C GLU A 52 -5.87 14.49 2.54
N SER A 53 -6.12 14.50 3.86
CA SER A 53 -5.19 15.05 4.85
C SER A 53 -3.86 14.27 4.97
N LEU A 54 -3.79 13.06 4.40
CA LEU A 54 -2.59 12.22 4.38
C LEU A 54 -1.78 12.37 3.09
N ASP A 55 -2.27 13.13 2.11
CA ASP A 55 -1.59 13.29 0.82
C ASP A 55 -0.25 13.99 0.98
N ALA A 56 0.76 13.44 0.31
CA ALA A 56 2.09 14.01 0.30
C ALA A 56 2.86 13.58 -0.94
N ASP A 57 3.55 14.54 -1.58
CA ASP A 57 4.62 14.24 -2.54
C ASP A 57 4.22 13.32 -3.71
N GLY A 58 3.01 13.53 -4.26
CA GLY A 58 2.48 12.69 -5.36
C GLY A 58 1.94 11.33 -4.90
N ARG A 59 1.77 11.15 -3.59
CA ARG A 59 1.10 10.00 -2.98
C ARG A 59 -0.17 10.47 -2.32
N TYR A 60 -1.19 9.65 -2.46
CA TYR A 60 -2.52 9.93 -1.98
C TYR A 60 -2.80 8.99 -0.81
N GLY A 61 -3.53 9.45 0.20
CA GLY A 61 -3.73 8.70 1.43
C GLY A 61 -5.04 7.93 1.52
N TRP A 62 -5.00 6.73 2.09
CA TRP A 62 -6.15 5.91 2.44
C TRP A 62 -6.02 5.35 3.85
N ALA A 63 -7.15 5.13 4.51
CA ALA A 63 -7.26 4.30 5.68
C ALA A 63 -7.98 3.00 5.33
N VAL A 64 -7.42 1.88 5.73
CA VAL A 64 -7.96 0.53 5.50
C VAL A 64 -8.07 -0.17 6.84
N GLU A 65 -9.23 -0.72 7.16
CA GLU A 65 -9.36 -1.57 8.35
C GLU A 65 -8.83 -2.98 8.05
N VAL A 66 -7.85 -3.46 8.81
CA VAL A 66 -7.36 -4.83 8.74
C VAL A 66 -7.40 -5.43 10.15
N ASN A 67 -8.22 -6.48 10.33
CA ASN A 67 -8.48 -7.11 11.64
C ASN A 67 -8.92 -6.14 12.73
N GLY A 68 -9.78 -5.18 12.40
CA GLY A 68 -10.25 -4.15 13.34
C GLY A 68 -9.18 -3.13 13.73
N LYS A 69 -8.00 -3.14 13.07
CA LYS A 69 -6.97 -2.11 13.20
C LYS A 69 -6.94 -1.27 11.94
N GLU A 70 -6.82 0.03 12.11
CA GLU A 70 -6.63 0.93 10.98
C GLU A 70 -5.17 0.86 10.48
N VAL A 71 -5.02 0.76 9.16
CA VAL A 71 -3.77 0.80 8.42
C VAL A 71 -3.84 1.98 7.47
N GLU A 72 -2.88 2.91 7.59
CA GLU A 72 -2.77 4.03 6.65
C GLU A 72 -1.91 3.64 5.46
N VAL A 73 -2.34 3.98 4.25
CA VAL A 73 -1.59 3.69 3.01
C VAL A 73 -1.44 4.96 2.20
N LEU A 74 -0.21 5.32 1.86
CA LEU A 74 0.09 6.37 0.88
C LEU A 74 0.46 5.71 -0.46
N MET A 75 -0.46 5.75 -1.41
CA MET A 75 -0.30 5.15 -2.74
C MET A 75 0.20 6.19 -3.75
N PRO A 76 1.30 5.93 -4.48
CA PRO A 76 1.72 6.75 -5.61
C PRO A 76 0.70 6.78 -6.75
N GLY A 77 0.50 7.96 -7.34
CA GLY A 77 -0.43 8.15 -8.47
C GLY A 77 0.16 7.89 -9.86
N VAL A 78 1.01 6.87 -10.01
CA VAL A 78 1.67 6.51 -11.28
C VAL A 78 1.30 5.10 -11.72
N GLU A 79 1.52 4.78 -12.99
CA GLU A 79 1.20 3.49 -13.58
C GLU A 79 1.62 2.30 -12.71
N GLU A 80 0.70 1.36 -12.46
CA GLU A 80 0.93 0.19 -11.59
C GLU A 80 2.17 -0.61 -12.01
N SER A 81 2.37 -0.78 -13.32
CA SER A 81 3.53 -1.51 -13.89
C SER A 81 4.88 -0.99 -13.39
N LEU A 82 4.98 0.31 -13.09
CA LEU A 82 6.17 0.93 -12.53
C LEU A 82 6.32 0.60 -11.04
N LEU A 83 5.21 0.59 -10.28
CA LEU A 83 5.19 0.25 -8.84
C LEU A 83 5.53 -1.21 -8.55
N ARG A 84 5.29 -2.11 -9.52
CA ARG A 84 5.63 -3.54 -9.43
C ARG A 84 7.14 -3.82 -9.53
N GLY A 85 7.96 -2.83 -9.90
CA GLY A 85 9.41 -2.97 -9.96
C GLY A 85 10.09 -2.94 -8.59
N LEU A 86 11.39 -3.28 -8.55
CA LEU A 86 12.22 -3.29 -7.33
C LEU A 86 13.45 -2.38 -7.44
N ALA A 87 13.53 -1.54 -8.46
CA ALA A 87 14.65 -0.62 -8.62
C ALA A 87 14.53 0.57 -7.64
N ASP A 88 15.65 1.17 -7.24
CA ASP A 88 15.66 2.34 -6.34
C ASP A 88 14.98 3.59 -6.93
N THR A 89 14.66 3.55 -8.23
CA THR A 89 13.89 4.57 -8.95
C THR A 89 12.39 4.33 -8.90
N VAL A 90 11.94 3.17 -8.43
CA VAL A 90 10.52 2.84 -8.27
C VAL A 90 9.98 3.54 -7.02
N PRO A 91 8.94 4.37 -7.14
CA PRO A 91 8.28 4.99 -6.00
C PRO A 91 7.82 3.96 -4.98
N ALA A 92 8.26 4.14 -3.74
CA ALA A 92 7.77 3.35 -2.62
C ALA A 92 6.38 3.84 -2.20
N LEU A 93 5.58 2.92 -1.68
CA LEU A 93 4.37 3.20 -0.92
C LEU A 93 4.77 3.47 0.53
N ARG A 94 3.89 4.12 1.29
CA ARG A 94 3.99 4.14 2.75
C ARG A 94 2.84 3.35 3.34
N VAL A 95 3.14 2.43 4.26
CA VAL A 95 2.14 1.70 5.05
C VAL A 95 2.38 2.05 6.51
N ASN A 96 1.43 2.73 7.14
CA ASN A 96 1.61 3.43 8.41
C ASN A 96 2.83 4.38 8.33
N ASP A 97 3.84 4.14 9.16
CA ASP A 97 5.09 4.89 9.22
C ASP A 97 6.24 4.25 8.43
N GLU A 98 5.99 3.15 7.71
CA GLU A 98 7.03 2.40 6.99
C GLU A 98 6.96 2.59 5.48
N TRP A 99 8.12 2.84 4.88
CA TRP A 99 8.28 2.90 3.42
C TRP A 99 8.58 1.51 2.87
N ALA A 100 7.84 1.08 1.86
CA ALA A 100 8.05 -0.22 1.22
C ALA A 100 7.69 -0.19 -0.26
N TRP A 101 8.44 -0.96 -1.07
CA TRP A 101 7.99 -1.32 -2.40
C TRP A 101 6.78 -2.25 -2.34
N TRP A 102 6.05 -2.36 -3.44
CA TRP A 102 4.73 -3.02 -3.50
C TRP A 102 4.63 -4.33 -2.72
N SER A 103 5.53 -5.29 -2.97
CA SER A 103 5.48 -6.61 -2.32
C SER A 103 5.74 -6.54 -0.81
N GLY A 104 6.60 -5.63 -0.36
CA GLY A 104 6.84 -5.37 1.06
C GLY A 104 5.64 -4.65 1.69
N ALA A 105 5.04 -3.69 0.98
CA ALA A 105 3.86 -2.96 1.44
C ALA A 105 2.66 -3.91 1.63
N VAL A 106 2.45 -4.85 0.71
CA VAL A 106 1.40 -5.89 0.84
C VAL A 106 1.61 -6.72 2.10
N GLN A 107 2.85 -7.11 2.41
CA GLN A 107 3.17 -7.85 3.63
C GLN A 107 2.95 -7.00 4.89
N SER A 108 3.42 -5.75 4.89
CA SER A 108 3.29 -4.83 6.03
C SER A 108 1.83 -4.43 6.30
N ALA A 109 0.96 -4.44 5.28
CA ALA A 109 -0.46 -4.12 5.43
C ALA A 109 -1.26 -5.25 6.10
N VAL A 110 -0.70 -6.46 6.22
CA VAL A 110 -1.35 -7.61 6.88
C VAL A 110 -0.71 -7.82 8.26
N PRO A 111 -1.19 -7.15 9.32
CA PRO A 111 -0.64 -7.33 10.65
C PRO A 111 -0.85 -8.76 11.14
N LEU A 112 0.18 -9.32 11.79
CA LEU A 112 0.05 -10.59 12.50
C LEU A 112 -0.90 -10.43 13.70
N PRO A 113 -1.67 -11.47 14.05
CA PRO A 113 -2.38 -11.48 15.31
C PRO A 113 -1.37 -11.31 16.46
N GLY A 114 -1.63 -10.34 17.33
CA GLY A 114 -0.86 -10.07 18.54
C GLY A 114 -1.34 -10.88 19.73
#